data_AF-A0A7W7AKE3-F1
#
_entry.id   AF-A0A7W7AKE3-F1
#
_cell.length_a   1.000
_cell.length_b   1.000
_cell.length_c   1.000
_cell.angle_alpha   90.00
_cell.angle_beta   90.00
_cell.angle_gamma   90.00
#
_symmetry.space_group_name_H-M   'P 1'
#
loop_
_entity.id
_entity.type
_entity.pdbx_description
1 polymer ?
#
loop_
_entity_poly.entity_id
_entity_poly.type
_entity_poly.pdbx_seq_one_letter_code
_entity_poly.pdbx_strand_id
1 'polypeptide(L)'
;MAAKVQDEGYKARHRAGSKRGAANRVANPLHLERLQEIGRTYGRANLALGQTEEARQKIGDTLRRRHLAWCPEEYWPMNQLLKRAGYCLPERKEMIAAEVARAKKAAAPQAAVKQAEPLTFEQQMERVRNGAKLTTVPDTRPTGPAYSLVGNATGML
;
A
#
# COMPACT_ATOMS: atom_id res chain seq x y z
N MET A 1 -12.39 0.26 23.81
CA MET A 1 -12.63 1.73 23.90
C MET A 1 -14.03 2.14 24.39
N ALA A 2 -15.07 1.30 24.29
CA ALA A 2 -16.42 1.66 24.77
C ALA A 2 -16.49 2.02 26.27
N ALA A 3 -15.63 1.44 27.10
CA ALA A 3 -15.58 1.72 28.54
C ALA A 3 -15.22 3.17 28.89
N LYS A 4 -14.37 3.86 28.10
CA LYS A 4 -13.95 5.25 28.36
C LYS A 4 -15.03 6.28 28.04
N VAL A 5 -15.93 5.98 27.11
CA VAL A 5 -17.02 6.90 26.73
C VAL A 5 -18.18 6.80 27.73
N GLN A 6 -18.32 5.67 28.40
CA GLN A 6 -19.28 5.45 29.49
C GLN A 6 -18.80 6.03 30.82
N ASP A 7 -17.49 6.26 30.99
CA ASP A 7 -16.90 6.89 32.18
C ASP A 7 -17.37 8.34 32.36
N GLU A 8 -18.09 8.60 33.45
CA GLU A 8 -18.60 9.93 33.81
C GLU A 8 -17.47 10.95 34.02
N GLY A 9 -16.31 10.52 34.53
CA GLY A 9 -15.14 11.40 34.71
C GLY A 9 -14.56 11.89 33.39
N TYR A 10 -14.50 11.01 32.38
CA TYR A 10 -14.15 11.39 31.01
C TYR A 10 -15.17 12.35 30.38
N LYS A 11 -16.48 12.06 30.50
CA LYS A 11 -17.55 12.94 29.97
C LYS A 11 -17.51 14.33 30.60
N ALA A 12 -17.28 14.42 31.91
CA ALA A 12 -17.17 15.70 32.62
C ALA A 12 -16.00 16.54 32.12
N ARG A 13 -14.80 15.94 31.98
CA ARG A 13 -13.62 16.63 31.42
C ARG A 13 -13.84 17.08 29.98
N HIS A 14 -14.44 16.23 29.16
CA HIS A 14 -14.77 16.58 27.77
C HIS A 14 -15.75 17.75 27.71
N ARG A 15 -16.85 17.73 28.49
CA ARG A 15 -17.82 18.83 28.58
C ARG A 15 -17.17 20.13 29.05
N ALA A 16 -16.31 20.07 30.07
CA ALA A 16 -15.57 21.23 30.56
C ALA A 16 -14.62 21.81 29.50
N GLY A 17 -13.92 20.95 28.75
CA GLY A 17 -13.07 21.35 27.62
C GLY A 17 -13.87 22.02 26.51
N SER A 18 -15.01 21.45 26.11
CA SER A 18 -15.91 22.03 25.11
C SER A 18 -16.45 23.39 25.54
N LYS A 19 -16.86 23.54 26.81
CA LYS A 19 -17.34 24.82 27.35
C LYS A 19 -16.25 25.89 27.33
N ARG A 20 -15.02 25.53 27.69
CA ARG A 20 -13.85 26.42 27.63
C ARG A 20 -13.54 26.84 26.19
N GLY A 21 -13.58 25.89 25.25
CA GLY A 21 -13.40 26.17 23.83
C GLY A 21 -14.48 27.11 23.28
N ALA A 22 -15.74 26.92 23.67
CA ALA A 22 -16.84 27.81 23.29
C ALA A 22 -16.64 29.23 23.85
N ALA A 23 -16.27 29.35 25.13
CA ALA A 23 -15.98 30.65 25.75
C ALA A 23 -14.82 31.37 25.04
N ASN A 24 -13.74 30.66 24.70
CA ASN A 24 -12.60 31.23 23.98
C ASN A 24 -12.96 31.71 22.56
N ARG A 25 -13.90 31.03 21.88
CA ARG A 25 -14.38 31.48 20.56
C ARG A 25 -15.19 32.77 20.66
N VAL A 26 -16.00 32.93 21.71
CA VAL A 26 -16.77 34.15 21.96
C VAL A 26 -15.87 35.30 22.41
N ALA A 27 -14.85 35.00 23.21
CA ALA A 27 -13.89 35.99 23.71
C ALA A 27 -12.96 36.56 22.62
N ASN A 28 -12.82 35.88 21.48
CA ASN A 28 -12.02 36.35 20.35
C ASN A 28 -12.93 36.73 19.16
N PRO A 29 -13.34 38.01 19.04
CA PRO A 29 -14.28 38.45 18.00
C PRO A 29 -13.74 38.23 16.59
N LEU A 30 -12.44 38.42 16.35
CA LEU A 30 -11.81 38.19 15.05
C LEU A 30 -11.86 36.71 14.63
N HIS A 31 -11.71 35.79 15.58
CA HIS A 31 -11.84 34.36 15.30
C HIS A 31 -13.28 34.00 14.95
N LEU A 32 -14.25 34.63 15.62
CA LEU A 32 -15.68 34.41 15.38
C LEU A 32 -16.12 34.94 14.01
N GLU A 33 -15.71 36.16 13.64
CA GLU A 33 -15.96 36.74 12.32
C GLU A 33 -15.39 35.87 11.19
N ARG A 34 -14.14 35.40 11.35
CA ARG A 34 -13.52 34.47 10.39
C ARG A 34 -14.32 33.18 10.22
N LEU A 35 -14.83 32.61 11.32
CA LEU A 35 -15.67 31.41 11.25
C LEU A 35 -17.01 31.69 10.55
N GLN A 36 -17.62 32.85 10.79
CA GLN A 36 -18.84 33.26 10.10
C GLN A 36 -18.61 33.47 8.60
N GLU A 37 -17.50 34.12 8.21
CA GLU A 37 -17.11 34.32 6.83
C GLU A 37 -16.92 32.97 6.12
N ILE A 38 -16.17 32.04 6.71
CA ILE A 38 -16.03 30.67 6.20
C ILE A 38 -17.40 30.00 6.04
N GLY A 39 -18.28 30.16 7.02
CA GLY A 39 -19.65 29.63 6.97
C GLY A 39 -20.48 30.20 5.82
N ARG A 40 -20.38 31.51 5.55
CA ARG A 40 -21.08 32.16 4.43
C ARG A 40 -20.52 31.71 3.08
N THR A 41 -19.20 31.69 2.96
CA THR A 41 -18.49 31.41 1.71
C THR A 41 -18.62 29.94 1.30
N TYR A 42 -18.47 29.01 2.24
CA TYR A 42 -18.39 27.58 1.93
C TYR A 42 -19.56 26.76 2.47
N GLY A 43 -20.33 27.26 3.43
CA GLY A 43 -21.37 26.48 4.13
C GLY A 43 -22.48 25.99 3.20
N ARG A 44 -23.03 26.86 2.34
CA ARG A 44 -24.09 26.48 1.39
C ARG A 44 -23.61 25.50 0.32
N ALA A 45 -22.42 25.73 -0.24
CA ALA A 45 -21.84 24.83 -1.24
C ALA A 45 -21.52 23.45 -0.65
N ASN A 46 -20.94 23.40 0.54
CA ASN A 46 -20.63 22.14 1.23
C ASN A 46 -21.90 21.38 1.66
N LEU A 47 -22.96 22.11 2.06
CA LEU A 47 -24.26 21.50 2.34
C LEU A 47 -24.83 20.80 1.12
N ALA A 48 -24.79 21.43 -0.06
CA ALA A 48 -25.29 20.84 -1.31
C ALA A 48 -24.45 19.62 -1.75
N LEU A 49 -23.12 19.69 -1.60
CA LEU A 49 -22.19 18.60 -1.96
C LEU A 49 -22.36 17.34 -1.09
N GLY A 50 -22.99 17.43 0.08
CA GLY A 50 -23.19 16.29 0.99
C GLY A 50 -24.57 15.65 0.95
N GLN A 51 -25.50 16.11 0.10
CA GLN A 51 -26.90 15.66 0.16
C GLN A 51 -27.09 14.24 -0.36
N THR A 52 -26.35 13.85 -1.39
CA THR A 52 -26.48 12.51 -1.98
C THR A 52 -25.54 11.51 -1.31
N GLU A 53 -25.98 10.25 -1.25
CA GLU A 53 -25.15 9.16 -0.70
C GLU A 53 -23.86 8.99 -1.50
N GLU A 54 -23.93 9.07 -2.83
CA GLU A 54 -22.77 8.97 -3.71
C GLU A 54 -21.75 10.08 -3.47
N ALA A 55 -22.18 11.32 -3.25
CA ALA A 55 -21.27 12.43 -2.99
C ALA A 55 -20.61 12.28 -1.61
N ARG A 56 -21.36 11.81 -0.60
CA ARG A 56 -20.80 11.46 0.72
C ARG A 56 -19.76 10.34 0.63
N GLN A 57 -20.00 9.32 -0.19
CA GLN A 57 -19.04 8.25 -0.45
C GLN A 57 -17.77 8.78 -1.11
N LYS A 58 -17.88 9.57 -2.19
CA LYS A 58 -16.72 10.17 -2.89
C LYS A 58 -15.87 11.06 -1.97
N ILE A 59 -16.49 11.87 -1.12
CA ILE A 59 -15.79 12.70 -0.13
C ILE A 59 -15.10 11.80 0.90
N GLY A 60 -15.80 10.78 1.40
CA GLY A 60 -15.27 9.80 2.34
C GLY A 60 -14.04 9.08 1.80
N ASP A 61 -14.07 8.67 0.54
CA ASP A 61 -12.95 7.99 -0.12
C ASP A 61 -11.79 8.95 -0.38
N THR A 62 -12.06 10.19 -0.77
CA THR A 62 -11.02 11.23 -0.94
C THR A 62 -10.30 11.51 0.37
N LEU A 63 -11.06 11.68 1.46
CA LEU A 63 -10.51 11.85 2.80
C LEU A 63 -9.72 10.62 3.24
N ARG A 64 -10.27 9.42 3.00
CA ARG A 64 -9.60 8.16 3.35
C ARG A 64 -8.26 8.03 2.64
N ARG A 65 -8.22 8.26 1.32
CA ARG A 65 -6.98 8.27 0.51
C ARG A 65 -5.97 9.27 1.04
N ARG A 66 -6.39 10.49 1.37
CA ARG A 66 -5.50 11.51 1.93
C ARG A 66 -4.93 11.09 3.29
N HIS A 67 -5.77 10.59 4.20
CA HIS A 67 -5.34 10.21 5.55
C HIS A 67 -4.54 8.90 5.59
N LEU A 68 -4.76 8.01 4.62
CA LEU A 68 -4.11 6.71 4.51
C LEU A 68 -3.13 6.65 3.33
N ALA A 69 -2.62 7.78 2.85
CA ALA A 69 -1.70 7.83 1.70
C ALA A 69 -0.41 7.01 1.92
N TRP A 70 -0.05 6.71 3.17
CA TRP A 70 1.09 5.88 3.54
C TRP A 70 0.79 4.37 3.51
N CYS A 71 -0.49 3.98 3.50
CA CYS A 71 -0.95 2.60 3.60
C CYS A 71 -1.55 2.15 2.26
N PRO A 72 -1.09 1.04 1.67
CA PRO A 72 -1.72 0.51 0.46
C PRO A 72 -3.20 0.18 0.70
N GLU A 73 -4.03 0.30 -0.34
CA GLU A 73 -5.50 0.22 -0.22
C GLU A 73 -5.96 -1.14 0.31
N GLU A 74 -5.24 -2.21 -0.05
CA GLU A 74 -5.52 -3.59 0.37
C GLU A 74 -5.40 -3.77 1.90
N TYR A 75 -4.59 -2.93 2.55
CA TYR A 75 -4.32 -2.99 3.99
C TYR A 75 -5.13 -1.97 4.80
N TRP A 76 -6.01 -1.19 4.19
CA TRP A 76 -6.90 -0.27 4.91
C TRP A 76 -7.80 -0.99 5.93
N PRO A 77 -8.39 -2.18 5.65
CA PRO A 77 -9.15 -2.93 6.64
C PRO A 77 -8.29 -3.33 7.86
N MET A 78 -7.03 -3.74 7.63
CA MET A 78 -6.09 -4.09 8.70
C MET A 78 -5.80 -2.88 9.59
N ASN A 79 -5.56 -1.70 9.01
CA ASN A 79 -5.37 -0.47 9.80
C ASN A 79 -6.60 -0.13 10.68
N GLN A 80 -7.82 -0.37 10.17
CA GLN A 80 -9.03 -0.19 10.97
C GLN A 80 -9.10 -1.18 12.15
N LEU A 81 -8.79 -2.45 11.91
CA LEU A 81 -8.77 -3.48 12.96
C LEU A 81 -7.77 -3.12 14.05
N LEU A 82 -6.54 -2.76 13.69
CA LEU A 82 -5.51 -2.37 14.65
C LEU A 82 -5.90 -1.09 15.42
N LYS A 83 -6.54 -0.12 14.76
CA LYS A 83 -7.05 1.08 15.43
C LYS A 83 -8.12 0.72 16.47
N ARG A 84 -9.03 -0.21 16.15
CA ARG A 84 -10.07 -0.68 17.07
C ARG A 84 -9.49 -1.47 18.23
N ALA A 85 -8.42 -2.23 17.99
CA ALA A 85 -7.67 -2.96 19.01
C ALA A 85 -6.85 -2.03 19.95
N GLY A 86 -6.66 -0.76 19.58
CA GLY A 86 -6.06 0.25 20.45
C GLY A 86 -4.59 0.57 20.17
N TYR A 87 -4.01 0.03 19.10
CA TYR A 87 -2.64 0.32 18.71
C TYR A 87 -2.45 1.78 18.28
N CYS A 88 -1.32 2.37 18.65
CA CYS A 88 -0.96 3.73 18.27
C CYS A 88 -0.57 3.81 16.78
N LEU A 89 -0.41 5.02 16.24
CA LEU A 89 -0.10 5.18 14.81
C LEU A 89 1.27 4.59 14.40
N PRO A 90 2.37 4.79 15.15
CA PRO A 90 3.66 4.16 14.86
C PRO A 90 3.59 2.63 14.79
N GLU A 91 3.03 1.98 15.82
CA GLU A 91 2.86 0.52 15.88
C GLU A 91 2.08 -0.01 14.66
N ARG A 92 0.99 0.69 14.29
CA ARG A 92 0.19 0.31 13.12
C ARG A 92 0.98 0.38 11.82
N LYS A 93 1.82 1.40 11.65
CA LYS A 93 2.67 1.54 10.47
C LYS A 93 3.67 0.38 10.38
N GLU A 94 4.30 0.03 11.50
CA GLU A 94 5.27 -1.07 11.55
C GLU A 94 4.62 -2.42 11.23
N MET A 95 3.47 -2.71 11.84
CA MET A 95 2.73 -3.95 11.60
C MET A 95 2.28 -4.08 10.13
N ILE A 96 1.76 -3.01 9.53
CA ILE A 96 1.34 -3.03 8.13
C ILE A 96 2.54 -3.13 7.20
N ALA A 97 3.65 -2.43 7.49
CA ALA A 97 4.86 -2.56 6.71
C ALA A 97 5.44 -3.98 6.74
N ALA A 98 5.40 -4.64 7.90
CA ALA A 98 5.81 -6.04 8.04
C ALA A 98 4.93 -6.98 7.19
N GLU A 99 3.61 -6.78 7.21
CA GLU A 99 2.69 -7.60 6.43
C GLU A 99 2.84 -7.36 4.91
N VAL A 100 3.04 -6.11 4.50
CA VAL A 100 3.36 -5.75 3.10
C VAL A 100 4.65 -6.45 2.66
N ALA A 101 5.69 -6.43 3.49
CA ALA A 101 6.95 -7.09 3.18
C ALA A 101 6.80 -8.61 3.08
N ARG A 102 6.00 -9.21 3.96
CA ARG A 102 5.68 -10.64 3.93
C ARG A 102 4.93 -11.04 2.66
N ALA A 103 3.91 -10.27 2.27
CA ALA A 103 3.15 -10.52 1.05
C ALA A 103 4.01 -10.40 -0.22
N LYS A 104 4.89 -9.39 -0.29
CA LYS A 104 5.85 -9.24 -1.39
C LYS A 104 6.79 -10.45 -1.51
N LYS A 105 7.30 -10.95 -0.38
CA LYS A 105 8.16 -12.15 -0.36
C LYS A 105 7.41 -13.42 -0.80
N ALA A 106 6.14 -13.55 -0.43
CA ALA A 106 5.30 -14.68 -0.85
C ALA A 106 4.92 -14.65 -2.34
N ALA A 107 4.83 -13.45 -2.94
CA ALA A 107 4.55 -13.28 -4.37
C ALA A 107 5.78 -13.53 -5.27
N ALA A 108 6.99 -13.24 -4.78
CA ALA A 108 8.25 -13.43 -5.52
C ALA A 108 8.47 -14.86 -6.09
N PRO A 109 8.23 -15.96 -5.35
CA PRO A 109 8.42 -17.30 -5.90
C PRO A 109 7.42 -17.66 -7.01
N GLN A 110 6.22 -17.07 -7.04
CA GLN A 110 5.21 -17.39 -8.06
C GLN A 110 5.47 -16.68 -9.40
N ALA A 111 6.07 -15.48 -9.37
CA ALA A 111 6.46 -14.78 -10.59
C ALA A 111 7.66 -15.44 -11.29
N ALA A 112 8.62 -15.97 -10.52
CA ALA A 112 9.77 -16.69 -11.06
C ALA A 112 9.38 -18.03 -11.71
N VAL A 113 8.40 -18.74 -11.15
CA VAL A 113 7.91 -20.03 -11.70
C VAL A 113 7.17 -19.82 -13.03
N LYS A 114 6.43 -18.72 -13.22
CA LYS A 114 5.75 -18.42 -14.49
C LYS A 114 6.68 -18.02 -15.63
N GLN A 115 7.95 -17.71 -15.36
CA GLN A 115 8.94 -17.37 -16.39
C GLN A 115 9.81 -18.56 -16.85
N ALA A 116 9.61 -19.75 -16.28
CA ALA A 116 10.50 -20.88 -16.46
C ALA A 116 9.81 -22.14 -17.02
N GLU A 117 8.73 -22.00 -17.79
CA GLU A 117 8.33 -23.10 -18.68
C GLU A 117 9.13 -22.95 -19.99
N PRO A 118 10.08 -23.87 -20.27
CA PRO A 118 10.78 -23.84 -21.55
C PRO A 118 9.74 -24.01 -22.67
N LEU A 119 9.70 -23.04 -23.59
CA LEU A 119 8.87 -23.11 -24.79
C LEU A 119 9.10 -24.46 -25.47
N THR A 120 8.01 -25.16 -25.82
CA THR A 120 8.11 -26.43 -26.54
C THR A 120 8.74 -26.20 -27.92
N PHE A 121 9.33 -27.24 -28.50
CA PHE A 121 9.96 -27.17 -29.82
C PHE A 121 9.00 -26.62 -30.90
N GLU A 122 7.74 -27.02 -30.86
CA GLU A 122 6.71 -26.55 -31.81
C GLU A 122 6.46 -25.03 -31.69
N GLN A 123 6.35 -24.52 -30.46
CA GLN A 123 6.17 -23.09 -30.20
C GLN A 123 7.40 -22.27 -30.61
N GLN A 124 8.60 -22.83 -30.46
CA GLN A 124 9.84 -22.20 -30.95
C GLN A 124 9.82 -22.10 -32.49
N MET A 125 9.44 -23.18 -33.18
CA MET A 125 9.36 -23.20 -34.65
C MET A 125 8.29 -22.24 -35.20
N GLU A 126 7.17 -22.07 -34.49
CA GLU A 126 6.12 -21.12 -34.88
C GLU A 126 6.61 -19.67 -34.76
N ARG A 127 7.40 -19.34 -33.74
CA ARG A 127 8.04 -18.01 -33.63
C ARG A 127 9.01 -17.74 -34.77
N VAL A 128 9.78 -18.75 -35.19
CA VAL A 128 10.70 -18.63 -36.33
C VAL A 128 9.92 -18.42 -37.64
N ARG A 129 8.80 -19.14 -37.83
CA ARG A 129 7.89 -18.91 -38.96
C ARG A 129 7.29 -17.50 -38.97
N ASN A 130 6.97 -16.96 -37.80
CA ASN A 130 6.48 -15.58 -37.63
C ASN A 130 7.59 -14.50 -37.70
N GLY A 131 8.80 -14.86 -38.16
CA GLY A 131 9.87 -13.91 -38.45
C GLY A 131 10.83 -13.64 -37.28
N ALA A 132 10.74 -14.38 -36.18
CA ALA A 132 11.75 -14.30 -35.12
C ALA A 132 13.08 -14.86 -35.63
N LYS A 133 14.15 -14.06 -35.58
CA LYS A 133 15.50 -14.52 -35.94
C LYS A 133 16.04 -15.42 -34.83
N LEU A 134 16.42 -16.65 -35.18
CA LEU A 134 17.24 -17.50 -34.33
C LEU A 134 18.60 -16.82 -34.16
N THR A 135 18.78 -16.16 -33.03
CA THR A 135 20.10 -15.69 -32.62
C THR A 135 20.75 -16.85 -31.88
N THR A 136 21.86 -17.34 -32.43
CA THR A 136 22.73 -18.25 -31.68
C THR A 136 23.26 -17.46 -30.49
N VAL A 137 22.77 -17.77 -29.30
CA VAL A 137 23.34 -17.20 -28.08
C VAL A 137 24.82 -17.62 -28.09
N PRO A 138 25.78 -16.69 -28.11
CA PRO A 138 27.18 -17.05 -28.05
C PRO A 138 27.40 -17.88 -26.78
N ASP A 139 28.07 -19.01 -26.91
CA ASP A 139 28.37 -19.88 -25.77
C ASP A 139 29.23 -19.07 -24.79
N THR A 140 28.62 -18.64 -23.68
CA THR A 140 29.27 -17.84 -22.64
C THR A 140 29.99 -18.71 -21.63
N ARG A 141 30.12 -20.02 -21.90
CA ARG A 141 30.98 -20.89 -21.10
C ARG A 141 32.40 -20.33 -21.14
N PRO A 142 33.05 -20.13 -19.97
CA PRO A 142 34.44 -19.75 -19.95
C PRO A 142 35.24 -20.82 -20.71
N THR A 143 36.07 -20.39 -21.65
CA THR A 143 37.08 -21.22 -22.31
C THR A 143 38.11 -21.64 -21.26
N GLY A 144 37.75 -22.63 -20.44
CA GLY A 144 38.69 -23.39 -19.65
C GLY A 144 39.68 -24.11 -20.57
N PRO A 145 40.88 -24.44 -20.08
CA PRO A 145 41.91 -25.06 -20.89
C PRO A 145 41.36 -26.34 -21.53
N ALA A 146 41.51 -26.44 -22.84
CA ALA A 146 41.23 -27.66 -23.58
C ALA A 146 42.03 -28.79 -22.94
N TYR A 147 41.36 -29.67 -22.21
CA TYR A 147 41.92 -30.98 -21.89
C TYR A 147 42.03 -31.72 -23.22
N SER A 148 43.17 -31.56 -23.89
CA SER A 148 43.61 -32.47 -24.92
C SER A 148 43.63 -33.86 -24.29
N LEU A 149 42.87 -34.78 -24.89
CA LEU A 149 43.07 -36.22 -24.76
C LEU A 149 44.53 -36.53 -25.11
N VAL A 150 45.42 -36.47 -24.13
CA VAL A 150 46.72 -37.12 -24.21
C VAL A 150 46.44 -38.58 -23.90
N GLY A 151 46.30 -39.37 -24.98
CA GLY A 151 46.24 -40.80 -24.88
C GLY A 151 47.55 -41.33 -24.31
N ASN A 152 47.47 -41.90 -23.11
CA ASN A 152 48.50 -42.84 -22.65
C ASN A 152 48.05 -44.24 -23.08
N ALA A 153 48.40 -44.59 -24.32
CA ALA A 153 48.57 -45.99 -24.70
C ALA A 153 49.94 -46.43 -24.20
N THR A 154 50.00 -47.03 -23.02
CA THR A 154 51.11 -47.92 -22.64
C THR A 154 50.58 -49.34 -22.63
N GLY A 155 50.69 -49.98 -23.80
CA GLY A 155 50.76 -51.42 -23.91
C GLY A 155 52.21 -51.84 -24.17
N MET A 156 52.54 -53.05 -23.72
CA MET A 156 53.76 -53.83 -24.01
C MET A 156 55.05 -53.31 -23.34
N LEU A 157 55.83 -54.07 -22.58
CA LEU A 157 56.05 -55.53 -22.47
C LEU A 157 56.32 -55.93 -21.01
#